data_AF-A0A952A5Q3-F1
#
_entry.id   AF-A0A952A5Q3-F1
#
_cell.length_a   1.000
_cell.length_b   1.000
_cell.length_c   1.000
_cell.angle_alpha   90.00
_cell.angle_beta   90.00
_cell.angle_gamma   90.00
#
_symmetry.space_group_name_H-M   'P 1'
#
loop_
_entity.id
_entity.type
_entity.pdbx_description
1 polymer ?
#
loop_
_entity_poly.entity_id
_entity_poly.type
_entity_poly.pdbx_seq_one_letter_code
_entity_poly.pdbx_strand_id
1 'polypeptide(L)'
;MDTDRTRGFLVPLIIVWLLAALALTLVNRAEIAALDLPDTDDAQRLMQVRDWLGGQAWGDVDQHRMNPPAGADMHWSRLVDLP
;
A
#
# COMPACT_ATOMS: atom_id res chain seq x y z
N MET A 1 1.16 3.81 31.98
CA MET A 1 2.02 3.64 30.79
C MET A 1 3.09 4.71 30.86
N ASP A 2 4.37 4.32 30.88
CA ASP A 2 5.49 5.24 31.08
C ASP A 2 5.82 5.98 29.78
N THR A 3 5.27 7.18 29.63
CA THR A 3 5.28 7.94 28.37
C THR A 3 6.68 8.34 27.91
N ASP A 4 7.65 8.48 28.81
CA ASP A 4 9.01 8.87 28.45
C ASP A 4 9.78 7.73 27.77
N ARG A 5 9.63 6.50 28.27
CA ARG A 5 10.19 5.31 27.63
C ARG A 5 9.61 5.10 26.24
N THR A 6 8.30 5.33 26.06
CA THR A 6 7.64 5.20 24.76
C THR A 6 8.12 6.26 23.77
N ARG A 7 8.21 7.53 24.18
CA ARG A 7 8.71 8.63 23.32
C ARG A 7 10.16 8.41 22.88
N GLY A 8 11.02 7.97 23.80
CA GLY A 8 12.43 7.68 23.51
C GLY A 8 12.62 6.59 22.44
N PHE A 9 11.65 5.70 22.26
CA PHE A 9 11.68 4.66 21.23
C PHE A 9 10.93 5.07 19.94
N LEU A 10 9.77 5.72 20.06
CA LEU A 10 8.95 6.06 18.90
C LEU A 10 9.62 7.09 17.98
N VAL A 11 10.29 8.09 18.55
CA VAL A 11 10.96 9.13 17.74
C VAL A 11 12.04 8.54 16.83
N PRO A 12 13.05 7.79 17.32
CA PRO A 12 14.04 7.19 16.44
C PRO A 12 13.43 6.17 15.47
N LEU A 13 12.41 5.41 15.90
CA LEU A 13 11.69 4.49 15.01
C LEU A 13 11.07 5.23 13.81
N ILE A 14 10.34 6.32 14.05
CA ILE A 14 9.72 7.14 13.01
C ILE A 14 10.80 7.77 12.12
N ILE A 15 11.92 8.24 12.70
CA ILE A 15 13.03 8.80 11.92
C ILE A 15 13.61 7.74 10.98
N VAL A 16 13.91 6.54 11.48
CA VAL A 16 14.45 5.45 10.66
C VAL A 16 13.45 5.05 9.57
N TRP A 17 12.16 4.94 9.91
CA TRP A 17 11.11 4.63 8.95
C TRP A 17 11.02 5.70 7.84
N LEU A 18 11.02 6.99 8.19
CA LEU A 18 10.99 8.10 7.22
C LEU A 18 12.24 8.12 6.33
N LEU A 19 13.42 7.89 6.89
CA LEU A 19 14.67 7.83 6.13
C LEU A 19 14.66 6.65 5.16
N ALA A 20 14.17 5.48 5.58
CA ALA A 20 14.04 4.32 4.71
C ALA A 20 13.03 4.57 3.58
N ALA A 21 11.86 5.14 3.89
CA ALA A 21 10.86 5.50 2.90
C ALA A 21 11.43 6.49 1.87
N LEU A 22 12.07 7.57 2.33
CA LEU A 22 12.70 8.55 1.46
C LEU A 22 13.79 7.92 0.57
N ALA A 23 14.65 7.08 1.15
CA ALA A 23 15.70 6.40 0.40
C ALA A 23 15.10 5.51 -0.71
N LEU A 24 14.10 4.69 -0.37
CA LEU A 24 13.41 3.83 -1.33
C LEU A 24 12.73 4.64 -2.45
N THR A 25 12.04 5.73 -2.12
CA THR A 25 11.43 6.61 -3.13
C THR A 25 12.46 7.25 -4.04
N LEU A 26 13.60 7.70 -3.50
CA LEU A 26 14.66 8.33 -4.30
C LEU A 26 15.37 7.32 -5.21
N VAL A 27 15.62 6.11 -4.71
CA VAL A 27 16.24 5.01 -5.48
C VAL A 27 15.33 4.59 -6.63
N ASN A 28 14.03 4.42 -6.38
CA ASN A 28 13.06 3.91 -7.36
C ASN A 28 12.31 5.03 -8.12
N ARG A 29 12.80 6.27 -8.09
CA ARG A 29 12.07 7.44 -8.63
C ARG A 29 11.77 7.33 -10.13
N ALA A 30 12.63 6.65 -10.89
CA ALA A 30 12.49 6.53 -12.34
C ALA A 30 11.42 5.49 -12.69
N GLU A 31 11.44 4.36 -12.00
CA GLU A 31 10.44 3.28 -12.07
C GLU A 31 9.06 3.81 -11.66
N ILE A 32 8.99 4.54 -10.54
CA ILE A 32 7.75 5.19 -10.08
C ILE A 32 7.22 6.16 -11.15
N ALA A 33 8.08 7.01 -11.71
CA ALA A 33 7.68 7.97 -12.74
C ALA A 33 7.23 7.29 -14.05
N ALA A 34 7.80 6.11 -14.35
CA ALA A 34 7.42 5.31 -15.51
C ALA A 34 6.17 4.44 -15.27
N LEU A 35 5.66 4.39 -14.04
CA LEU A 35 4.66 3.40 -13.60
C LEU A 35 5.09 1.97 -13.95
N ASP A 36 6.37 1.67 -13.73
CA ASP A 36 6.88 0.32 -13.84
C ASP A 36 6.39 -0.50 -12.64
N LEU A 37 5.64 -1.58 -12.91
CA LEU A 37 4.98 -2.43 -11.91
C LEU A 37 5.55 -3.84 -12.04
N PRO A 38 6.79 -4.06 -11.55
CA PRO A 38 7.53 -5.29 -11.82
C PRO A 38 6.95 -6.52 -11.10
N ASP A 39 6.25 -6.34 -9.98
CA ASP A 39 5.61 -7.44 -9.24
C ASP A 39 4.14 -7.61 -9.62
N THR A 40 3.64 -8.85 -9.57
CA THR A 40 2.23 -9.14 -9.80
C THR A 40 1.31 -8.42 -8.81
N ASP A 41 1.75 -8.25 -7.56
CA ASP A 41 1.00 -7.56 -6.51
C ASP A 41 0.87 -6.06 -6.79
N ASP A 42 1.85 -5.45 -7.46
CA ASP A 42 1.80 -4.04 -7.89
C ASP A 42 0.64 -3.82 -8.88
N ALA A 43 0.51 -4.73 -9.85
CA ALA A 43 -0.60 -4.71 -10.81
C ALA A 43 -1.96 -4.98 -10.13
N GLN A 44 -2.01 -5.92 -9.17
CA GLN A 44 -3.23 -6.18 -8.40
C GLN A 44 -3.65 -4.98 -7.55
N ARG A 45 -2.69 -4.28 -6.93
CA ARG A 45 -2.94 -3.05 -6.18
C ARG A 45 -3.51 -1.96 -7.09
N LEU A 46 -2.94 -1.75 -8.28
CA LEU A 46 -3.48 -0.80 -9.25
C LEU A 46 -4.91 -1.16 -9.68
N MET A 47 -5.20 -2.45 -9.89
CA MET A 47 -6.57 -2.90 -10.22
C MET A 47 -7.54 -2.59 -9.08
N GLN A 48 -7.18 -2.85 -7.82
CA GLN A 48 -8.03 -2.50 -6.67
C GLN A 48 -8.35 -1.01 -6.59
N VAL A 49 -7.36 -0.13 -6.78
CA VAL A 49 -7.59 1.32 -6.80
C VAL A 49 -8.55 1.70 -7.92
N ARG A 50 -8.38 1.12 -9.11
CA ARG A 50 -9.24 1.40 -10.27
C ARG A 50 -10.66 0.88 -10.07
N ASP A 51 -10.84 -0.27 -9.46
CA ASP A 51 -12.17 -0.81 -9.16
C ASP A 51 -12.87 0.03 -8.09
N TRP A 52 -12.15 0.50 -7.06
CA TRP A 52 -12.69 1.43 -6.06
C TRP A 52 -13.14 2.76 -6.70
N LEU A 53 -12.27 3.38 -7.51
CA LEU A 53 -12.62 4.58 -8.28
C LEU A 53 -13.75 4.32 -9.29
N GLY A 54 -13.92 3.07 -9.73
CA GLY A 54 -15.00 2.58 -10.58
C GLY A 54 -16.31 2.28 -9.86
N GLY A 55 -16.37 2.46 -8.53
CA GLY A 55 -17.59 2.31 -7.73
C GLY A 55 -17.65 1.05 -6.86
N GLN A 56 -16.61 0.22 -6.82
CA GLN A 56 -16.51 -0.87 -5.84
C GLN A 56 -16.54 -0.29 -4.41
N ALA A 57 -17.24 -0.94 -3.49
CA ALA A 57 -17.36 -0.42 -2.13
C ALA A 57 -15.99 -0.35 -1.44
N TRP A 58 -15.81 0.61 -0.52
CA TRP A 58 -14.54 0.77 0.20
C TRP A 58 -14.10 -0.50 0.95
N GLY A 59 -15.03 -1.18 1.61
CA GLY A 59 -14.76 -2.40 2.37
C GLY A 59 -14.75 -3.69 1.54
N ASP A 60 -15.07 -3.60 0.26
CA ASP A 60 -14.99 -4.72 -0.67
C ASP A 60 -13.60 -4.70 -1.30
N VAL A 61 -12.71 -5.58 -0.84
CA VAL A 61 -11.32 -5.71 -1.32
C VAL A 61 -11.13 -6.87 -2.30
N ASP A 62 -12.22 -7.54 -2.70
CA ASP A 62 -12.16 -8.72 -3.54
C ASP A 62 -11.80 -8.35 -4.98
N GLN A 63 -10.93 -9.16 -5.59
CA GLN A 63 -10.68 -9.14 -7.03
C GLN A 63 -11.61 -10.11 -7.75
N HIS A 64 -12.76 -9.61 -8.17
CA HIS A 64 -13.82 -10.37 -8.84
C HIS A 64 -13.40 -11.02 -10.17
N ARG A 65 -12.35 -10.51 -10.81
CA ARG A 65 -11.80 -11.07 -12.06
C ARG A 65 -10.87 -12.26 -11.81
N MET A 66 -10.44 -12.46 -10.57
CA MET A 66 -9.63 -13.58 -10.14
C MET A 66 -10.54 -14.72 -9.65
N ASN A 67 -10.21 -15.97 -9.97
CA ASN A 67 -10.95 -17.14 -9.51
C ASN A 67 -12.50 -17.05 -9.68
N PRO A 68 -13.01 -16.77 -10.90
CA PRO A 68 -14.46 -16.68 -11.12
C PRO A 68 -15.16 -18.04 -10.89
N PRO A 69 -16.37 -18.06 -10.30
CA PRO A 69 -17.21 -16.90 -9.94
C PRO A 69 -16.95 -16.35 -8.53
N ALA A 70 -16.07 -16.98 -7.74
CA ALA A 70 -15.92 -16.68 -6.32
C ALA A 70 -15.18 -15.37 -6.04
N GLY A 71 -14.30 -14.92 -6.94
CA GLY A 71 -13.39 -13.81 -6.64
C GLY A 71 -12.17 -14.29 -5.83
N ALA A 72 -11.31 -13.35 -5.48
CA ALA A 72 -10.22 -13.56 -4.55
C ALA A 72 -10.10 -12.38 -3.57
N ASP A 73 -10.21 -12.68 -2.28
CA ASP A 73 -9.99 -11.70 -1.21
C ASP A 73 -8.52 -11.29 -1.17
N MET A 74 -8.30 -9.98 -1.14
CA MET A 74 -6.98 -9.40 -1.04
C MET A 74 -6.64 -9.21 0.43
N HIS A 75 -5.67 -9.97 0.91
CA HIS A 75 -5.27 -10.02 2.33
C HIS A 75 -4.71 -8.71 2.91
N TRP A 76 -4.64 -7.62 2.14
CA TRP A 76 -4.12 -6.32 2.55
C TRP A 76 -5.19 -5.23 2.57
N SER A 77 -4.93 -4.18 3.35
CA SER A 77 -5.84 -3.05 3.53
C SER A 77 -5.78 -2.03 2.39
N ARG A 78 -6.93 -1.40 2.13
CA ARG A 78 -7.06 -0.22 1.26
C ARG A 78 -6.63 1.09 1.91
N LEU A 79 -6.19 1.10 3.16
CA LEU A 79 -5.79 2.35 3.84
C LEU A 79 -4.74 3.16 3.05
N VAL A 80 -3.85 2.50 2.32
CA VAL A 80 -2.80 3.14 1.50
C VAL A 80 -3.36 3.76 0.21
N ASP A 81 -4.60 3.44 -0.17
CA ASP A 81 -5.23 3.95 -1.40
C ASP A 81 -5.90 5.32 -1.18
N LEU A 82 -5.98 5.81 0.07
CA LEU A 82 -6.54 7.13 0.38
C LEU A 82 -5.69 8.27 -0.23
N PRO A 83 -6.31 9.35 -0.72
CA PRO A 83 -5.61 10.53 -1.25
C PRO A 83 -4.86 11.33 -0.18
#